data_AF-A0A7Y6IHT2-F1
#
_entry.id   AF-A0A7Y6IHT2-F1
#
_cell.length_a   1.000
_cell.length_b   1.000
_cell.length_c   1.000
_cell.angle_alpha   90.00
_cell.angle_beta   90.00
_cell.angle_gamma   90.00
#
_symmetry.space_group_name_H-M   'P 1'
#
loop_
_entity.id
_entity.type
_entity.pdbx_description
1 polymer ?
#
loop_
_entity_poly.entity_id
_entity_poly.type
_entity_poly.pdbx_seq_one_letter_code
_entity_poly.pdbx_strand_id
1 'polypeptide(L)'
;KERERLYQAFRDKEIQVLVVSKVANFSIDLPEAAVAIQVSGPFGSRQEEAQRLGRGLRPKADGGGARFYTVVSRDTVDQEFAAHRQRFLAEQGY
;
A
#
# COMPACT_ATOMS: atom_id res chain seq x y z
N LYS A 1 -21.60 -2.38 4.18
CA LYS A 1 -22.07 -3.73 3.78
C LYS A 1 -21.10 -4.41 2.81
N GLU A 2 -21.12 -4.16 1.49
CA GLU A 2 -20.25 -4.94 0.57
C GLU A 2 -18.75 -4.70 0.79
N ARG A 3 -18.36 -3.45 1.04
CA ARG A 3 -16.97 -3.10 1.38
C ARG A 3 -16.44 -3.88 2.59
N GLU A 4 -17.22 -3.95 3.67
CA GLU A 4 -16.84 -4.69 4.89
C GLU A 4 -16.77 -6.19 4.63
N ARG A 5 -17.70 -6.73 3.84
CA ARG A 5 -17.69 -8.14 3.43
C ARG A 5 -16.40 -8.51 2.70
N LEU A 6 -15.98 -7.69 1.72
CA LEU A 6 -14.74 -7.92 0.97
C LEU A 6 -13.48 -7.77 1.84
N TYR A 7 -13.46 -6.80 2.76
CA TYR A 7 -12.35 -6.69 3.71
C TYR A 7 -12.27 -7.90 4.64
N GLN A 8 -13.40 -8.38 5.13
CA GLN A 8 -13.45 -9.56 6.00
C GLN A 8 -13.03 -10.83 5.26
N ALA A 9 -13.55 -11.04 4.05
CA ALA A 9 -13.12 -12.16 3.19
C ALA A 9 -11.61 -12.14 2.91
N PHE A 10 -10.99 -10.96 2.78
CA PHE A 10 -9.53 -10.84 2.63
C PHE A 10 -8.79 -11.13 3.94
N ARG A 11 -9.30 -10.68 5.10
CA ARG A 11 -8.75 -10.99 6.44
C ARG A 11 -8.76 -12.48 6.72
N ASP A 12 -9.87 -13.13 6.38
CA ASP A 12 -10.08 -14.56 6.59
C ASP A 12 -9.38 -15.42 5.52
N LYS A 13 -8.68 -14.77 4.57
CA LYS A 13 -7.94 -15.39 3.46
C LYS A 13 -8.84 -16.17 2.48
N GLU A 14 -10.14 -15.91 2.49
CA GLU A 14 -11.09 -16.42 1.48
C GLU A 14 -10.79 -15.84 0.10
N ILE A 15 -10.33 -14.58 0.06
CA ILE A 15 -9.78 -13.95 -1.14
C ILE A 15 -8.33 -13.52 -0.88
N GLN A 16 -7.47 -13.71 -1.88
CA GLN A 16 -6.03 -13.40 -1.76
C GLN A 16 -5.67 -12.01 -2.28
N VAL A 17 -6.54 -11.40 -3.08
CA VAL A 17 -6.29 -10.12 -3.75
C VAL A 17 -7.50 -9.23 -3.54
N LEU A 18 -7.25 -8.02 -3.05
CA LEU A 18 -8.24 -6.98 -2.88
C LEU A 18 -7.76 -5.72 -3.61
N VAL A 19 -8.55 -5.25 -4.57
CA VAL A 19 -8.27 -4.02 -5.30
C VAL A 19 -9.12 -2.90 -4.72
N VAL A 20 -8.48 -1.80 -4.34
CA VAL A 20 -9.15 -0.64 -3.75
C VAL A 20 -8.79 0.63 -4.54
N SER A 21 -9.74 1.56 -4.66
CA SER A 21 -9.51 2.85 -5.31
C SER A 21 -9.04 3.91 -4.29
N LYS A 22 -8.55 5.06 -4.77
CA LYS A 22 -8.11 6.20 -3.94
C LYS A 22 -9.17 6.68 -2.93
N VAL A 23 -10.46 6.49 -3.23
CA VAL A 23 -11.61 6.90 -2.38
C VAL A 23 -11.89 5.92 -1.24
N ALA A 24 -11.33 4.70 -1.30
CA ALA A 24 -11.20 3.85 -0.13
C ALA A 24 -10.09 4.45 0.74
N ASN A 25 -10.44 5.55 1.42
CA ASN A 25 -9.52 6.30 2.25
C ASN A 25 -8.85 5.31 3.21
N PHE A 26 -7.53 5.26 3.11
CA PHE A 26 -6.57 4.38 3.76
C PHE A 26 -6.55 4.50 5.31
N SER A 27 -7.68 4.90 5.90
CA SER A 27 -8.03 4.87 7.32
C SER A 27 -8.59 3.51 7.75
N ILE A 28 -8.70 2.56 6.83
CA ILE A 28 -9.14 1.20 7.12
C ILE A 28 -7.88 0.38 7.34
N ASP A 29 -7.75 -0.19 8.55
CA ASP A 29 -6.76 -1.20 8.89
C ASP A 29 -6.70 -2.24 7.77
N LEU A 30 -5.69 -2.09 6.90
CA LEU A 30 -5.46 -3.05 5.84
C LEU A 30 -5.18 -4.38 6.55
N PRO A 31 -5.91 -5.45 6.21
CA PRO A 31 -5.67 -6.77 6.75
C PRO A 31 -4.19 -7.12 6.60
N GLU A 32 -3.60 -7.91 7.51
CA GLU A 32 -2.17 -8.29 7.51
C GLU A 32 -1.66 -8.76 6.14
N ALA A 33 -1.29 -7.80 5.29
CA ALA A 33 -0.91 -8.03 3.92
C ALA A 33 0.61 -8.09 3.88
N ALA A 34 1.13 -9.18 3.32
CA ALA A 34 2.57 -9.30 3.10
C ALA A 34 3.04 -8.46 1.90
N VAL A 35 2.13 -8.11 0.99
CA VAL A 35 2.44 -7.43 -0.25
C VAL A 35 1.40 -6.34 -0.51
N ALA A 36 1.87 -5.12 -0.77
CA ALA A 36 1.04 -4.02 -1.24
C ALA A 36 1.57 -3.50 -2.57
N ILE A 37 0.68 -3.29 -3.54
CA ILE A 37 1.01 -2.74 -4.86
C ILE A 37 0.23 -1.44 -5.04
N GLN A 38 0.95 -0.36 -5.29
CA GLN A 38 0.37 0.92 -5.68
C GLN A 38 0.54 1.12 -7.18
N VAL A 39 -0.56 1.36 -7.88
CA VAL A 39 -0.54 1.78 -9.28
C VAL A 39 -0.73 3.29 -9.32
N SER A 40 0.14 3.97 -10.07
CA SER A 40 0.20 5.43 -10.33
C SER A 40 -1.05 6.24 -9.95
N GLY A 41 -0.86 7.25 -9.10
CA GLY A 41 -1.87 8.24 -8.72
C GLY A 41 -1.21 9.53 -8.25
N PRO A 42 -1.90 10.68 -8.33
CA PRO A 42 -1.32 11.97 -7.97
C PRO A 42 -0.82 11.94 -6.53
N PHE A 43 0.43 12.37 -6.34
CA PHE A 43 1.12 12.39 -5.06
C PHE A 43 0.31 13.23 -4.06
N GLY A 44 -0.18 12.59 -3.00
CA GLY A 44 -0.83 13.26 -1.88
C GLY A 44 0.20 13.69 -0.83
N SER A 45 -0.26 13.89 0.41
CA SER A 45 0.64 14.16 1.55
C SER A 45 1.60 12.98 1.78
N ARG A 46 2.89 13.21 1.53
CA ARG A 46 3.97 12.20 1.61
C ARG A 46 4.00 11.47 2.96
N GLN A 47 3.75 12.21 4.03
CA GLN A 47 3.80 11.72 5.40
C GLN A 47 2.62 10.82 5.73
N GLU A 48 1.43 11.12 5.22
CA GLU A 48 0.26 10.25 5.37
C GLU A 48 0.49 8.92 4.65
N GLU A 49 1.04 8.93 3.43
CA GLU A 49 1.25 7.74 2.62
C GLU A 49 2.22 6.75 3.30
N ALA A 50 3.37 7.21 3.79
CA ALA A 50 4.32 6.32 4.49
C ALA A 50 3.78 5.80 5.83
N GLN A 51 3.13 6.66 6.62
CA GLN A 51 2.52 6.23 7.89
C GLN A 51 1.41 5.19 7.66
N ARG A 52 0.66 5.31 6.57
CA ARG A 52 -0.39 4.36 6.17
C ARG A 52 0.20 3.03 5.68
N LEU A 53 1.28 3.06 4.90
CA LEU A 53 1.99 1.86 4.45
C LEU A 53 2.52 1.03 5.63
N GLY A 54 3.12 1.69 6.62
CA GLY A 54 3.66 1.01 7.81
C GLY A 54 2.60 0.35 8.71
N ARG A 55 1.32 0.75 8.60
CA ARG A 55 0.22 0.12 9.37
C ARG A 55 -0.39 -1.10 8.67
N GLY A 56 -0.43 -1.10 7.34
CA GLY A 56 -1.03 -2.21 6.57
C GLY A 56 -0.07 -3.36 6.27
N LEU A 57 1.23 -3.06 6.17
CA LEU A 57 2.27 -4.04 5.88
C LEU A 57 2.84 -4.57 7.19
N ARG A 58 2.53 -5.83 7.50
CA ARG A 58 3.09 -6.52 8.66
C ARG A 58 3.88 -7.75 8.18
N PRO A 59 5.06 -8.03 8.74
CA PRO A 59 5.72 -9.30 8.50
C PRO A 59 4.75 -10.44 8.80
N LYS A 60 4.72 -11.44 7.93
CA LYS A 60 3.91 -12.63 8.17
C LYS A 60 4.45 -13.38 9.39
N ALA A 61 3.54 -14.09 10.07
CA ALA A 61 3.89 -14.95 11.20
C ALA A 61 4.93 -16.04 10.85
N ASP A 62 5.09 -16.38 9.56
CA ASP A 62 6.10 -17.30 9.04
C ASP A 62 7.50 -16.67 8.88
N GLY A 63 7.68 -15.41 9.30
CA GLY A 63 8.93 -14.66 9.14
C GLY A 63 9.10 -14.01 7.77
N GLY A 64 8.12 -14.13 6.87
CA GLY A 64 8.12 -13.46 5.59
C GLY A 64 8.03 -11.94 5.74
N GLY A 65 9.04 -11.22 5.22
CA GLY A 65 9.06 -9.76 5.23
C GLY A 65 7.89 -9.15 4.44
N ALA A 66 7.48 -7.95 4.83
CA ALA A 66 6.49 -7.18 4.09
C ALA A 66 7.13 -6.47 2.89
N ARG A 67 6.45 -6.47 1.74
CA ARG A 67 6.96 -5.87 0.49
C ARG A 67 5.98 -4.83 -0.04
N PHE A 68 6.53 -3.70 -0.46
CA PHE A 68 5.80 -2.64 -1.13
C PHE A 68 6.31 -2.47 -2.56
N TYR A 69 5.41 -2.46 -3.52
CA TYR A 69 5.71 -2.18 -4.92
C TYR A 69 4.95 -0.94 -5.38
N THR A 70 5.60 -0.13 -6.20
CA THR A 70 4.94 0.92 -6.98
C THR A 70 5.10 0.61 -8.46
N VAL A 71 4.00 0.62 -9.21
CA VAL A 71 4.01 0.59 -10.67
C VAL A 71 4.15 2.02 -11.18
N VAL A 72 5.20 2.27 -11.96
CA VAL A 72 5.59 3.59 -12.45
C VAL A 72 5.68 3.53 -13.97
N SER A 73 4.96 4.41 -14.65
CA SER A 73 5.06 4.56 -16.10
C SER A 73 6.38 5.27 -16.43
N ARG A 74 7.16 4.74 -17.38
CA ARG A 74 8.40 5.39 -17.79
C ARG A 74 8.13 6.63 -18.63
N ASP A 75 9.03 7.60 -18.54
CA ASP A 75 9.00 8.87 -19.28
C ASP A 75 7.71 9.68 -19.02
N THR A 76 7.16 9.56 -17.81
CA THR A 76 6.02 10.34 -17.33
C THR A 76 6.36 11.00 -16.00
N VAL A 77 5.52 11.97 -15.60
CA VAL A 77 5.57 12.62 -14.28
C VAL A 77 5.53 11.62 -13.10
N ASP A 78 5.01 10.41 -13.32
CA ASP A 78 5.01 9.35 -12.29
C ASP A 78 6.43 8.95 -11.87
N GLN A 79 7.43 9.06 -12.76
CA GLN A 79 8.83 8.78 -12.44
C GLN A 79 9.39 9.78 -11.42
N GLU A 80 9.12 11.07 -11.61
CA GLU A 80 9.55 12.12 -10.68
C GLU A 80 8.93 11.91 -9.30
N PHE A 81 7.64 11.58 -9.28
CA PHE A 81 6.92 11.23 -8.06
C PHE A 81 7.50 9.99 -7.37
N ALA A 82 7.80 8.93 -8.12
CA ALA A 82 8.41 7.72 -7.58
C ALA A 82 9.80 7.99 -6.98
N ALA A 83 10.63 8.79 -7.65
CA ALA A 83 11.94 9.18 -7.15
C ALA A 83 11.85 9.96 -5.83
N HIS A 84 10.90 10.91 -5.74
CA HIS A 84 10.62 11.61 -4.50
C HIS A 84 10.13 10.68 -3.37
N ARG A 85 9.28 9.68 -3.71
CA ARG A 85 8.82 8.67 -2.74
C ARG A 85 9.97 7.86 -2.18
N GLN A 86 10.81 7.32 -3.06
CA GLN A 86 11.92 6.45 -2.68
C GLN A 86 12.89 7.18 -1.74
N ARG A 87 13.20 8.45 -2.04
CA ARG A 87 14.02 9.29 -1.16
C ARG A 87 13.37 9.48 0.21
N PHE A 88 12.09 9.80 0.24
CA PHE A 88 11.35 10.00 1.50
C PHE A 88 11.27 8.72 2.35
N LEU A 89 11.01 7.57 1.75
CA LEU A 89 10.95 6.29 2.48
C LEU A 89 12.34 5.91 3.03
N ALA A 90 13.41 6.11 2.26
CA ALA A 90 14.77 5.87 2.71
C ALA A 90 15.16 6.77 3.91
N GLU A 91 14.74 8.04 3.90
CA GLU A 91 14.94 8.96 5.04
C GLU A 91 14.21 8.51 6.32
N GLN A 92 13.14 7.73 6.20
CA GLN A 92 12.38 7.18 7.32
C GLN A 92 12.84 5.78 7.75
N GLY A 93 13.86 5.21 7.11
CA GLY A 93 14.45 3.91 7.47
C GLY A 93 13.71 2.70 6.90
N TYR A 94 12.95 2.87 5.81
CA TYR A 94 12.35 1.77 5.04
C TYR A 94 13.24 1.29 3.90
#